data_AF-A0A933I603-F1
#
_entry.id   AF-A0A933I603-F1
#
_cell.length_a   1.000
_cell.length_b   1.000
_cell.length_c   1.000
_cell.angle_alpha   90.00
_cell.angle_beta   90.00
_cell.angle_gamma   90.00
#
_symmetry.space_group_name_H-M   'P 1'
#
loop_
_entity.id
_entity.type
_entity.pdbx_description
1 polymer ?
#
loop_
_entity_poly.entity_id
_entity_poly.type
_entity_poly.pdbx_seq_one_letter_code
_entity_poly.pdbx_strand_id
1 'polypeptide(L)'
;MTHGIKTELNIWRLDGTGVGDYKEGERWQVRGGRGSGFPLIAGLIRPEELKAGEIRHALVFTSPKNRQAENVKNIFLPPASRSDGRHAGRQYPIEGMRFQLDPLLTEKDFDKWGLSREGKIIARTLQKYGMFLGDNGGAMALQAQLLAPSSDGNRKKWDKLFPGFYKNVEKIPVNKFRVVYTGEPVVK
;
A
#
# COMPACT_ATOMS: atom_id res chain seq x y z
N MET A 1 -18.68 39.98 -28.20
CA MET A 1 -18.89 39.59 -26.80
C MET A 1 -18.89 38.07 -26.71
N THR A 2 -17.75 37.48 -26.39
CA THR A 2 -17.58 36.03 -26.23
C THR A 2 -18.21 35.60 -24.91
N HIS A 3 -19.27 34.78 -25.01
CA HIS A 3 -19.91 34.17 -23.84
C HIS A 3 -18.95 33.11 -23.28
N GLY A 4 -18.15 33.50 -22.30
CA GLY A 4 -17.29 32.58 -21.56
C GLY A 4 -18.16 31.57 -20.81
N ILE A 5 -18.07 30.30 -21.17
CA ILE A 5 -18.75 29.20 -20.48
C ILE A 5 -18.18 29.16 -19.06
N LYS A 6 -18.95 29.65 -18.08
CA LYS A 6 -18.63 29.45 -16.65
C LYS A 6 -18.63 27.95 -16.37
N THR A 7 -17.45 27.39 -16.18
CA THR A 7 -17.24 25.98 -15.82
C THR A 7 -17.03 25.92 -14.30
N GLU A 8 -18.14 25.99 -13.57
CA GLU A 8 -18.19 25.78 -12.12
C GLU A 8 -18.86 24.41 -11.87
N LEU A 9 -18.24 23.57 -11.05
CA LEU A 9 -18.87 22.36 -10.51
C LEU A 9 -19.03 22.54 -9.00
N ASN A 10 -20.24 22.84 -8.54
CA ASN A 10 -20.51 23.33 -7.18
C ASN A 10 -19.62 24.55 -6.84
N ILE A 11 -18.86 24.50 -5.74
CA ILE A 11 -17.96 25.59 -5.29
C ILE A 11 -16.57 25.54 -5.95
N TRP A 12 -16.34 24.59 -6.87
CA TRP A 12 -15.02 24.40 -7.49
C TRP A 12 -14.97 25.13 -8.81
N ARG A 13 -14.02 26.07 -8.94
CA ARG A 13 -13.70 26.65 -10.24
C ARG A 13 -12.88 25.65 -11.04
N LEU A 14 -13.35 25.33 -12.24
CA LEU A 14 -12.65 24.43 -13.16
C LEU A 14 -11.73 25.17 -14.14
N ASP A 15 -11.60 26.49 -13.98
CA ASP A 15 -10.71 27.36 -14.76
C ASP A 15 -9.30 27.51 -14.15
N GLY A 16 -9.00 26.73 -13.12
CA GLY A 16 -7.69 26.70 -12.48
C GLY A 16 -6.62 26.01 -13.34
N THR A 17 -5.34 26.15 -12.96
CA THR A 17 -4.21 25.58 -13.68
C THR A 17 -4.13 24.05 -13.64
N GLY A 18 -4.92 23.41 -12.76
CA GLY A 18 -4.86 21.96 -12.53
C GLY A 18 -3.57 21.50 -11.83
N VAL A 19 -2.73 22.42 -11.35
CA VAL A 19 -1.45 22.13 -10.69
C VAL A 19 -1.50 22.67 -9.26
N GLY A 20 -1.15 21.82 -8.29
CA GLY A 20 -1.01 22.26 -6.89
C GLY A 20 0.11 23.29 -6.75
N ASP A 21 -0.03 24.23 -5.83
CA ASP A 21 0.95 25.29 -5.63
C ASP A 21 2.30 24.71 -5.16
N TYR A 22 3.31 24.75 -6.04
CA TYR A 22 4.67 24.29 -5.75
C TYR A 22 5.38 25.15 -4.69
N LYS A 23 4.84 26.35 -4.39
CA LYS A 23 5.34 27.27 -3.37
C LYS A 23 4.76 27.01 -1.98
N GLU A 24 3.85 26.04 -1.80
CA GLU A 24 3.36 25.58 -0.48
C GLU A 24 4.45 24.90 0.39
N GLY A 25 5.73 25.01 0.00
CA GLY A 25 6.90 24.58 0.77
C GLY A 25 7.22 23.08 0.63
N GLU A 26 7.92 22.51 1.61
CA GLU A 26 8.32 21.08 1.68
C GLU A 26 7.18 20.08 1.48
N ARG A 27 5.92 20.55 1.49
CA ARG A 27 4.69 19.77 1.37
C ARG A 27 4.42 19.27 -0.05
N TRP A 28 4.97 19.89 -1.10
CA TRP A 28 4.64 19.50 -2.47
C TRP A 28 5.22 18.13 -2.84
N GLN A 29 6.51 17.89 -2.55
CA GLN A 29 7.16 16.59 -2.81
C GLN A 29 6.66 15.43 -1.93
N VAL A 30 5.93 15.71 -0.85
CA VAL A 30 5.37 14.68 0.04
C VAL A 30 3.91 14.33 -0.30
N ARG A 31 3.25 15.04 -1.22
CA ARG A 31 1.88 14.72 -1.67
C ARG A 31 1.90 13.59 -2.71
N GLY A 32 2.32 12.39 -2.28
CA GLY A 32 2.13 11.17 -3.07
C GLY A 32 0.67 10.75 -3.15
N GLY A 33 0.38 9.72 -3.94
CA GLY A 33 -0.98 9.24 -4.18
C GLY A 33 -1.60 8.41 -3.05
N ARG A 34 -0.85 8.18 -1.96
CA ARG A 34 -1.26 7.44 -0.76
C ARG A 34 -1.06 8.29 0.49
N GLY A 35 -1.72 7.94 1.61
CA GLY A 35 -1.54 8.59 2.91
C GLY A 35 -0.09 8.74 3.34
N SER A 36 0.74 7.73 3.07
CA SER A 36 2.19 7.68 3.33
C SER A 36 3.05 8.60 2.46
N GLY A 37 2.51 9.12 1.35
CA GLY A 37 3.27 9.78 0.30
C GLY A 37 3.92 8.83 -0.73
N PHE A 38 3.70 7.51 -0.64
CA PHE A 38 4.19 6.59 -1.68
C PHE A 38 3.50 6.79 -3.03
N PRO A 39 4.20 6.52 -4.16
CA PRO A 39 3.57 6.39 -5.47
C PRO A 39 2.54 5.25 -5.48
N LEU A 40 1.43 5.41 -6.20
CA LEU A 40 0.39 4.36 -6.28
C LEU A 40 0.91 3.04 -6.86
N ILE A 41 1.85 3.12 -7.82
CA ILE A 41 2.47 1.94 -8.45
C ILE A 41 3.45 1.20 -7.53
N ALA A 42 3.96 1.86 -6.49
CA ALA A 42 4.96 1.26 -5.61
C ALA A 42 4.37 0.08 -4.84
N GLY A 43 5.06 -1.06 -4.89
CA GLY A 43 4.74 -2.24 -4.10
C GLY A 43 3.49 -3.01 -4.53
N LEU A 44 2.95 -2.75 -5.74
CA LEU A 44 1.85 -3.54 -6.29
C LEU A 44 2.32 -4.95 -6.68
N ILE A 45 1.51 -5.96 -6.40
CA ILE A 45 1.65 -7.29 -7.01
C ILE A 45 1.18 -7.22 -8.46
N ARG A 46 2.01 -7.64 -9.42
CA ARG A 46 1.71 -7.56 -10.85
C ARG A 46 1.67 -8.94 -11.53
N PRO A 47 0.78 -9.15 -12.51
CA PRO A 47 0.66 -10.45 -13.21
C PRO A 47 1.96 -10.92 -13.87
N GLU A 48 2.74 -10.01 -14.47
CA GLU A 48 4.00 -10.33 -15.13
C GLU A 48 5.04 -10.92 -14.16
N GLU A 49 5.03 -10.50 -12.91
CA GLU A 49 5.95 -10.99 -11.88
C GLU A 49 5.57 -12.39 -11.40
N LEU A 50 4.26 -12.64 -11.22
CA LEU A 50 3.77 -13.98 -10.90
C LEU A 50 4.01 -14.96 -12.05
N LYS A 51 3.91 -14.52 -13.31
CA LYS A 51 4.29 -15.31 -14.48
C LYS A 51 5.79 -15.61 -14.49
N ALA A 52 6.62 -14.60 -14.26
CA ALA A 52 8.08 -14.73 -14.19
C ALA A 52 8.54 -15.64 -13.03
N GLY A 53 7.72 -15.80 -11.98
CA GLY A 53 8.04 -16.67 -10.85
C GLY A 53 8.69 -15.95 -9.67
N GLU A 54 8.85 -14.63 -9.75
CA GLU A 54 9.46 -13.82 -8.70
C GLU A 54 8.93 -12.38 -8.71
N ILE A 55 8.78 -11.80 -7.53
CA ILE A 55 8.59 -10.35 -7.33
C ILE A 55 9.86 -9.83 -6.66
N ARG A 56 10.50 -8.81 -7.26
CA ARG A 56 11.83 -8.33 -6.85
C ARG A 56 11.80 -6.97 -6.15
N HIS A 57 10.74 -6.70 -5.40
CA HIS A 57 10.61 -5.49 -4.61
C HIS A 57 9.80 -5.76 -3.33
N ALA A 58 9.87 -4.83 -2.37
CA ALA A 58 8.97 -4.85 -1.23
C ALA A 58 7.54 -4.56 -1.67
N LEU A 59 6.57 -5.20 -1.04
CA LEU A 59 5.15 -4.94 -1.31
C LEU A 59 4.67 -3.72 -0.50
N VAL A 60 3.49 -3.23 -0.83
CA VAL A 60 2.78 -2.22 -0.02
C VAL A 60 1.47 -2.83 0.47
N PHE A 61 1.11 -2.50 1.71
CA PHE A 61 -0.15 -2.91 2.31
C PHE A 61 -0.85 -1.73 3.00
N THR A 62 -2.15 -1.87 3.24
CA THR A 62 -2.97 -0.91 4.00
C THR A 62 -3.25 -1.43 5.39
N SER A 63 -3.67 -0.57 6.32
CA SER A 63 -4.16 -0.98 7.65
C SER A 63 -5.43 -0.20 8.03
N PRO A 64 -6.35 -0.79 8.84
CA PRO A 64 -7.58 -0.13 9.29
C PRO A 64 -7.37 1.12 10.13
N LYS A 65 -6.27 1.15 10.89
CA LYS A 65 -6.02 2.20 11.88
C LYS A 65 -4.54 2.55 11.89
N ASN A 66 -4.19 3.71 11.36
CA ASN A 66 -2.83 4.23 11.40
C ASN A 66 -2.70 5.36 12.42
N ARG A 67 -1.53 5.44 13.04
CA ARG A 67 -1.23 6.35 14.14
C ARG A 67 -1.19 7.79 13.65
N GLN A 68 -1.84 8.69 14.39
CA GLN A 68 -1.62 10.12 14.25
C GLN A 68 -0.48 10.59 15.15
N ALA A 69 0.18 11.69 14.77
CA ALA A 69 1.24 12.26 15.60
C ALA A 69 0.67 12.87 16.89
N GLU A 70 1.43 12.79 17.98
CA GLU A 70 1.07 13.43 19.25
C GLU A 70 1.65 14.85 19.27
N ASN A 71 0.81 15.87 19.51
CA ASN A 71 1.19 17.28 19.66
C ASN A 71 1.86 17.95 18.43
N VAL A 72 1.97 17.24 17.32
CA VAL A 72 2.54 17.73 16.04
C VAL A 72 1.66 17.27 14.88
N LYS A 73 1.99 17.66 13.63
CA LYS A 73 1.10 17.45 12.48
C LYS A 73 1.29 16.10 11.81
N ASN A 74 2.43 15.43 11.99
CA ASN A 74 2.83 14.30 11.17
C ASN A 74 3.80 13.36 11.89
N ILE A 75 3.63 12.05 11.66
CA ILE A 75 4.54 11.00 12.15
C ILE A 75 4.64 9.91 11.09
N PHE A 76 5.86 9.55 10.69
CA PHE A 76 6.08 8.53 9.66
C PHE A 76 7.48 7.91 9.78
N LEU A 77 7.66 6.75 9.14
CA LEU A 77 8.98 6.13 8.99
C LEU A 77 9.43 6.17 7.52
N PRO A 78 10.66 6.61 7.22
CA PRO A 78 11.20 6.48 5.87
C PRO A 78 11.12 5.02 5.34
N PRO A 79 10.83 4.80 4.06
CA PRO A 79 10.80 5.79 2.98
C PRO A 79 9.49 6.58 2.87
N ALA A 80 8.52 6.38 3.77
CA ALA A 80 7.34 7.25 3.77
C ALA A 80 7.79 8.69 4.03
N SER A 81 7.03 9.64 3.50
CA SER A 81 7.36 11.07 3.59
C SER A 81 6.32 11.86 4.38
N ARG A 82 5.22 11.20 4.73
CA ARG A 82 4.11 11.74 5.53
C ARG A 82 3.25 10.59 6.05
N SER A 83 2.24 10.95 6.83
CA SER A 83 1.11 10.09 7.14
C SER A 83 -0.21 10.86 7.09
N ASP A 84 -1.31 10.15 6.91
CA ASP A 84 -2.67 10.64 7.14
C ASP A 84 -3.43 9.87 8.24
N GLY A 85 -2.69 9.12 9.08
CA GLY A 85 -3.21 8.43 10.25
C GLY A 85 -3.99 9.35 11.20
N ARG A 86 -5.02 8.79 11.86
CA ARG A 86 -6.00 9.54 12.68
C ARG A 86 -6.24 8.96 14.06
N HIS A 87 -5.46 7.93 14.45
CA HIS A 87 -5.66 7.23 15.71
C HIS A 87 -4.55 7.54 16.70
N ALA A 88 -4.91 8.06 17.87
CA ALA A 88 -3.96 8.34 18.95
C ALA A 88 -3.58 7.05 19.70
N GLY A 89 -2.30 6.89 20.04
CA GLY A 89 -1.81 5.81 20.89
C GLY A 89 -0.78 4.89 20.22
N ARG A 90 0.12 4.36 21.07
CA ARG A 90 1.29 3.58 20.65
C ARG A 90 0.97 2.18 20.13
N GLN A 91 -0.27 1.73 20.26
CA GLN A 91 -0.76 0.46 19.72
C GLN A 91 -1.01 0.49 18.21
N TYR A 92 -1.19 1.68 17.61
CA TYR A 92 -1.44 1.81 16.18
C TYR A 92 -0.12 1.88 15.40
N PRO A 93 -0.01 1.23 14.23
CA PRO A 93 1.18 1.32 13.39
C PRO A 93 1.31 2.71 12.75
N ILE A 94 2.55 3.07 12.42
CA ILE A 94 2.91 4.31 11.74
C ILE A 94 3.11 4.01 10.24
N GLU A 95 2.62 4.86 9.35
CA GLU A 95 2.88 4.69 7.91
C GLU A 95 4.38 4.74 7.60
N GLY A 96 4.80 3.86 6.70
CA GLY A 96 6.20 3.56 6.44
C GLY A 96 6.81 2.46 7.32
N MET A 97 6.11 1.96 8.34
CA MET A 97 6.57 0.76 9.05
C MET A 97 6.71 -0.44 8.10
N ARG A 98 7.81 -1.17 8.24
CA ARG A 98 8.09 -2.39 7.47
C ARG A 98 7.72 -3.64 8.25
N PHE A 99 6.87 -4.45 7.65
CA PHE A 99 6.48 -5.77 8.14
C PHE A 99 7.15 -6.83 7.27
N GLN A 100 7.61 -7.92 7.87
CA GLN A 100 8.27 -9.00 7.14
C GLN A 100 7.69 -10.33 7.60
N LEU A 101 7.36 -11.19 6.64
CA LEU A 101 6.98 -12.56 6.96
C LEU A 101 8.19 -13.27 7.57
N ASP A 102 7.99 -14.07 8.61
CA ASP A 102 9.08 -14.73 9.33
C ASP A 102 10.06 -15.42 8.36
N PRO A 103 11.34 -14.98 8.30
CA PRO A 103 12.32 -15.52 7.37
C PRO A 103 12.71 -16.97 7.67
N LEU A 104 12.32 -17.52 8.82
CA LEU A 104 12.57 -18.92 9.19
C LEU A 104 11.50 -19.89 8.65
N LEU A 105 10.38 -19.39 8.13
CA LEU A 105 9.37 -20.23 7.50
C LEU A 105 9.92 -20.92 6.25
N THR A 106 9.53 -22.16 6.05
CA THR A 106 10.04 -23.03 4.98
C THR A 106 8.96 -23.34 3.95
N GLU A 107 9.36 -23.95 2.83
CA GLU A 107 8.41 -24.48 1.83
C GLU A 107 7.39 -25.44 2.44
N LYS A 108 7.78 -26.23 3.46
CA LYS A 108 6.86 -27.13 4.16
C LYS A 108 5.75 -26.37 4.90
N ASP A 109 6.04 -25.20 5.43
CA ASP A 109 5.04 -24.37 6.09
C ASP A 109 4.06 -23.79 5.07
N PHE A 110 4.56 -23.38 3.92
CA PHE A 110 3.74 -22.91 2.80
C PHE A 110 2.84 -24.03 2.24
N ASP A 111 3.35 -25.25 2.15
CA ASP A 111 2.58 -26.43 1.76
C ASP A 111 1.47 -26.74 2.78
N LYS A 112 1.76 -26.65 4.09
CA LYS A 112 0.76 -26.83 5.14
C LYS A 112 -0.36 -25.79 5.08
N TRP A 113 -0.05 -24.56 4.68
CA TRP A 113 -1.07 -23.53 4.43
C TRP A 113 -1.83 -23.75 3.12
N GLY A 114 -1.39 -24.68 2.28
CA GLY A 114 -1.99 -24.97 0.99
C GLY A 114 -1.78 -23.84 -0.02
N LEU A 115 -0.63 -23.16 0.03
CA LEU A 115 -0.29 -22.12 -0.95
C LEU A 115 -0.03 -22.74 -2.33
N SER A 116 -0.68 -22.21 -3.37
CA SER A 116 -0.29 -22.48 -4.76
C SER A 116 1.10 -21.90 -5.07
N ARG A 117 1.61 -22.17 -6.28
CA ARG A 117 2.83 -21.54 -6.82
C ARG A 117 2.85 -20.02 -6.61
N GLU A 118 1.78 -19.32 -6.93
CA GLU A 118 1.66 -17.85 -6.84
C GLU A 118 1.69 -17.38 -5.38
N GLY A 119 1.01 -18.11 -4.49
CA GLY A 119 1.01 -17.84 -3.05
C GLY A 119 2.40 -18.00 -2.46
N LYS A 120 3.13 -19.03 -2.87
CA LYS A 120 4.53 -19.24 -2.47
C LYS A 120 5.47 -18.14 -3.00
N ILE A 121 5.25 -17.65 -4.23
CA ILE A 121 5.98 -16.49 -4.76
C ILE A 121 5.78 -15.27 -3.86
N ILE A 122 4.53 -14.99 -3.49
CA ILE A 122 4.20 -13.87 -2.60
C ILE A 122 4.80 -14.09 -1.20
N ALA A 123 4.69 -15.29 -0.62
CA ALA A 123 5.27 -15.61 0.69
C ALA A 123 6.79 -15.40 0.70
N ARG A 124 7.52 -15.93 -0.28
CA ARG A 124 8.98 -15.70 -0.41
C ARG A 124 9.31 -14.22 -0.60
N THR A 125 8.48 -13.48 -1.33
CA THR A 125 8.64 -12.02 -1.50
C THR A 125 8.51 -11.30 -0.16
N LEU A 126 7.49 -11.66 0.63
CA LEU A 126 7.26 -11.10 1.96
C LEU A 126 8.34 -11.49 2.98
N GLN A 127 8.99 -12.66 2.81
CA GLN A 127 10.17 -13.00 3.60
C GLN A 127 11.38 -12.17 3.20
N LYS A 128 11.69 -12.09 1.90
CA LYS A 128 12.92 -11.45 1.41
C LYS A 128 12.85 -9.93 1.51
N TYR A 129 11.77 -9.33 1.01
CA TYR A 129 11.62 -7.88 0.90
C TYR A 129 10.63 -7.31 1.91
N GLY A 130 9.71 -8.11 2.43
CA GLY A 130 8.66 -7.61 3.32
C GLY A 130 7.68 -6.69 2.60
N MET A 131 6.96 -5.92 3.40
CA MET A 131 5.96 -4.97 2.94
C MET A 131 5.94 -3.71 3.81
N PHE A 132 5.67 -2.57 3.18
CA PHE A 132 5.56 -1.28 3.86
C PHE A 132 4.12 -0.85 4.03
N LEU A 133 3.79 -0.30 5.19
CA LEU A 133 2.48 0.29 5.46
C LEU A 133 2.35 1.58 4.64
N GLY A 134 1.54 1.56 3.60
CA GLY A 134 1.44 2.66 2.65
C GLY A 134 0.20 3.53 2.79
N ASP A 135 -0.85 3.05 3.45
CA ASP A 135 -2.12 3.79 3.52
C ASP A 135 -3.05 3.29 4.62
N ASN A 136 -4.07 4.09 4.91
CA ASN A 136 -5.27 3.61 5.59
C ASN A 136 -6.11 2.76 4.61
N GLY A 137 -6.75 1.71 5.11
CA GLY A 137 -7.66 0.87 4.31
C GLY A 137 -8.44 -0.12 5.16
N GLY A 138 -9.52 -0.70 4.61
CA GLY A 138 -10.47 -1.51 5.41
C GLY A 138 -9.91 -2.79 6.06
N ALA A 139 -8.70 -3.21 5.70
CA ALA A 139 -8.03 -4.39 6.24
C ALA A 139 -6.50 -4.26 6.12
N MET A 140 -5.80 -5.19 6.79
CA MET A 140 -4.39 -5.47 6.52
C MET A 140 -4.28 -6.16 5.15
N ALA A 141 -4.21 -5.36 4.08
CA ALA A 141 -4.40 -5.86 2.71
C ALA A 141 -3.23 -5.48 1.80
N LEU A 142 -2.63 -6.51 1.19
CA LEU A 142 -1.66 -6.34 0.10
C LEU A 142 -2.33 -5.67 -1.09
N GLN A 143 -1.56 -4.85 -1.80
CA GLN A 143 -2.03 -4.13 -2.97
C GLN A 143 -1.63 -4.89 -4.25
N ALA A 144 -2.61 -5.16 -5.11
CA ALA A 144 -2.41 -5.78 -6.41
C ALA A 144 -2.84 -4.84 -7.53
N GLN A 145 -2.20 -4.95 -8.70
CA GLN A 145 -2.53 -4.13 -9.86
C GLN A 145 -4.02 -4.25 -10.23
N LEU A 146 -4.66 -3.11 -10.51
CA LEU A 146 -6.02 -3.06 -11.01
C LEU A 146 -6.03 -3.48 -12.49
N LEU A 147 -6.78 -4.52 -12.83
CA LEU A 147 -6.89 -5.07 -14.19
C LEU A 147 -8.20 -4.68 -14.88
N ALA A 148 -9.18 -4.19 -14.13
CA ALA A 148 -10.48 -3.72 -14.63
C ALA A 148 -11.11 -2.69 -13.68
N PRO A 149 -11.99 -1.80 -14.17
CA PRO A 149 -12.49 -0.65 -13.40
C PRO A 149 -13.50 -1.00 -12.30
N SER A 150 -14.12 -2.18 -12.35
CA SER A 150 -15.06 -2.65 -11.31
C SER A 150 -14.42 -3.72 -10.43
N SER A 151 -14.84 -3.79 -9.16
CA SER A 151 -14.35 -4.81 -8.22
C SER A 151 -14.58 -6.23 -8.73
N ASP A 152 -15.77 -6.53 -9.26
CA ASP A 152 -16.10 -7.84 -9.82
C ASP A 152 -15.30 -8.14 -11.09
N GLY A 153 -15.18 -7.16 -12.01
CA GLY A 153 -14.38 -7.30 -13.22
C GLY A 153 -12.90 -7.53 -12.90
N ASN A 154 -12.36 -6.81 -11.92
CA ASN A 154 -10.99 -6.96 -11.46
C ASN A 154 -10.76 -8.35 -10.87
N ARG A 155 -11.67 -8.78 -9.99
CA ARG A 155 -11.63 -10.11 -9.37
C ARG A 155 -11.64 -11.22 -10.44
N LYS A 156 -12.55 -11.14 -11.41
CA LYS A 156 -12.66 -12.11 -12.52
C LYS A 156 -11.41 -12.16 -13.38
N LYS A 157 -10.78 -11.01 -13.67
CA LYS A 157 -9.53 -10.98 -14.45
C LYS A 157 -8.36 -11.62 -13.69
N TRP A 158 -8.21 -11.32 -12.39
CA TRP A 158 -7.20 -11.96 -11.56
C TRP A 158 -7.43 -13.46 -11.46
N ASP A 159 -8.66 -13.90 -11.21
CA ASP A 159 -9.01 -15.32 -11.10
C ASP A 159 -8.82 -16.08 -12.42
N LYS A 160 -9.10 -15.44 -13.57
CA LYS A 160 -8.81 -16.01 -14.90
C LYS A 160 -7.31 -16.21 -15.14
N LEU A 161 -6.47 -15.28 -14.68
CA LEU A 161 -5.01 -15.38 -14.84
C LEU A 161 -4.38 -16.35 -13.83
N PHE A 162 -4.86 -16.33 -12.59
CA PHE A 162 -4.36 -17.10 -11.47
C PHE A 162 -5.55 -17.63 -10.64
N PRO A 163 -6.08 -18.82 -10.96
CA PRO A 163 -7.25 -19.36 -10.30
C PRO A 163 -7.12 -19.40 -8.77
N GLY A 164 -8.09 -18.81 -8.08
CA GLY A 164 -8.12 -18.74 -6.63
C GLY A 164 -7.15 -17.72 -6.01
N PHE A 165 -6.59 -16.78 -6.79
CA PHE A 165 -5.59 -15.79 -6.34
C PHE A 165 -5.88 -15.22 -4.94
N TYR A 166 -7.05 -14.61 -4.73
CA TYR A 166 -7.40 -13.97 -3.46
C TYR A 166 -7.45 -14.96 -2.29
N LYS A 167 -8.17 -16.08 -2.46
CA LYS A 167 -8.23 -17.16 -1.47
C LYS A 167 -6.85 -17.74 -1.15
N ASN A 168 -5.93 -17.69 -2.12
CA ASN A 168 -4.59 -18.19 -1.94
C ASN A 168 -3.72 -17.25 -1.12
N VAL A 169 -3.85 -15.94 -1.33
CA VAL A 169 -3.16 -14.91 -0.53
C VAL A 169 -3.69 -14.88 0.90
N GLU A 170 -5.00 -15.04 1.10
CA GLU A 170 -5.65 -15.10 2.43
C GLU A 170 -5.08 -16.21 3.34
N LYS A 171 -4.49 -17.26 2.77
CA LYS A 171 -3.88 -18.36 3.54
C LYS A 171 -2.58 -17.98 4.23
N ILE A 172 -1.95 -16.85 3.86
CA ILE A 172 -0.72 -16.38 4.51
C ILE A 172 -1.11 -15.74 5.85
N PRO A 173 -0.75 -16.34 6.99
CA PRO A 173 -1.27 -15.91 8.29
C PRO A 173 -0.58 -14.63 8.78
N VAL A 174 -1.37 -13.61 9.10
CA VAL A 174 -0.89 -12.30 9.56
C VAL A 174 -0.10 -12.38 10.87
N ASN A 175 -0.34 -13.40 11.71
CA ASN A 175 0.38 -13.61 12.97
C ASN A 175 1.81 -14.16 12.79
N LYS A 176 2.25 -14.43 11.55
CA LYS A 176 3.62 -14.83 11.23
C LYS A 176 4.50 -13.67 10.76
N PHE A 177 3.99 -12.45 10.82
CA PHE A 177 4.77 -11.27 10.51
C PHE A 177 5.47 -10.72 11.75
N ARG A 178 6.65 -10.17 11.52
CA ARG A 178 7.37 -9.33 12.48
C ARG A 178 7.48 -7.91 11.94
N VAL A 179 7.62 -6.95 12.86
CA VAL A 179 8.03 -5.58 12.50
C VAL A 179 9.54 -5.56 12.36
N VAL A 180 10.03 -4.96 11.27
CA VAL A 180 11.46 -4.73 11.04
C VAL A 180 11.80 -3.31 11.44
N TYR A 181 12.75 -3.17 12.37
CA TYR A 181 13.27 -1.85 12.74
C TYR A 181 13.99 -1.22 11.55
N THR A 182 13.59 0.00 11.18
CA THR A 182 14.11 0.74 10.03
C THR A 182 14.61 2.14 10.40
N GLY A 183 14.72 2.41 11.71
CA GLY A 183 15.07 3.72 12.26
C GLY A 183 13.98 4.27 13.17
N GLU A 184 14.24 5.46 13.72
CA GLU A 184 13.27 6.18 14.54
C GLU A 184 12.24 6.93 13.66
N PRO A 185 10.98 7.05 14.10
CA PRO A 185 9.97 7.82 13.39
C PRO A 185 10.37 9.30 13.26
N VAL A 186 10.13 9.86 12.09
CA VAL A 186 10.19 11.31 11.87
C VAL A 186 8.90 11.92 12.41
N VAL A 187 9.03 12.91 13.29
CA VAL A 187 7.93 13.62 13.95
C VAL A 187 8.04 15.10 13.57
N LYS A 188 7.02 15.64 12.90
CA LYS A 188 7.00 17.03 12.37
C LYS A 188 5.63 17.70 12.52
#